data_AF-A0A7X7CE54-F1
#
_entry.id   AF-A0A7X7CE54-F1
#
_cell.length_a   1.000
_cell.length_b   1.000
_cell.length_c   1.000
_cell.angle_alpha   90.00
_cell.angle_beta   90.00
_cell.angle_gamma   90.00
#
_symmetry.space_group_name_H-M   'P 1'
#
loop_
_entity.id
_entity.type
_entity.pdbx_description
1 polymer ?
#
loop_
_entity_poly.entity_id
_entity_poly.type
_entity_poly.pdbx_seq_one_letter_code
_entity_poly.pdbx_strand_id
1 'polypeptide(L)' 'MYGIREQLTAELDEIRAAGLWKSERELTTPQRAGVGTAAGEALNFCANNYL' A
#
# COMPACT_ATOMS: atom_id res chain seq x y z
N MET A 1 16.39 -7.28 27.58
CA MET A 1 14.97 -6.89 27.56
C MET A 1 14.75 -6.26 26.20
N TYR A 2 14.19 -6.97 25.24
CA TYR A 2 13.96 -6.40 23.92
C TYR A 2 12.93 -5.27 24.04
N GLY A 3 13.25 -4.09 23.53
CA GLY A 3 12.33 -2.96 23.53
C GLY A 3 11.20 -3.20 22.54
N ILE A 4 10.02 -2.60 22.76
CA ILE A 4 8.88 -2.70 21.83
C ILE A 4 9.27 -2.35 20.38
N ARG A 5 10.21 -1.42 20.19
CA ARG A 5 10.76 -1.07 18.88
C ARG A 5 11.43 -2.25 18.18
N GLU A 6 12.21 -3.04 18.90
CA GLU A 6 12.94 -4.19 18.35
C GLU A 6 11.97 -5.30 17.95
N GLN A 7 10.96 -5.56 18.79
CA GLN A 7 9.87 -6.48 18.46
C GLN A 7 9.13 -6.04 17.20
N LEU A 8 8.71 -4.76 17.11
CA LEU A 8 8.03 -4.24 15.93
C LEU A 8 8.90 -4.31 14.67
N THR A 9 10.20 -4.09 14.79
CA THR A 9 11.13 -4.20 13.65
C THR A 9 11.17 -5.65 13.15
N ALA A 10 11.30 -6.62 14.07
CA ALA A 10 11.31 -8.04 13.73
C ALA A 10 10.00 -8.49 13.07
N GLU A 11 8.84 -8.07 13.61
CA GLU A 11 7.53 -8.38 13.03
C GLU A 11 7.39 -7.80 11.61
N LEU A 12 7.88 -6.58 11.36
CA LEU A 12 7.85 -5.97 10.02
C LEU A 12 8.76 -6.72 9.04
N ASP A 13 9.93 -7.19 9.49
CA ASP A 13 10.85 -7.99 8.66
C ASP A 13 10.24 -9.36 8.32
N GLU A 14 9.56 -10.01 9.27
CA GLU A 14 8.81 -11.24 9.03
C GLU A 14 7.69 -11.04 8.00
N ILE A 15 6.91 -9.95 8.12
CA ILE A 15 5.86 -9.60 7.15
C ILE A 15 6.44 -9.41 5.74
N ARG A 16 7.62 -8.77 5.62
CA ARG A 16 8.34 -8.61 4.34
C ARG A 16 8.80 -9.95 3.78
N ALA A 17 9.46 -10.78 4.60
CA ALA A 17 9.96 -12.08 4.19
C ALA A 17 8.84 -13.04 3.77
N ALA A 18 7.66 -12.95 4.40
CA ALA A 18 6.48 -13.72 4.06
C ALA A 18 5.74 -13.24 2.78
N GLY A 19 6.16 -12.12 2.18
CA GLY A 19 5.46 -11.54 1.02
C GLY A 19 4.10 -10.91 1.38
N LEU A 20 3.85 -10.66 2.66
CA LEU A 20 2.61 -10.06 3.17
C LEU A 20 2.69 -8.53 3.28
N TRP A 21 3.87 -7.96 3.03
CA TRP A 21 4.08 -6.53 3.03
C TRP A 21 3.22 -5.84 1.96
N LYS A 22 2.44 -4.84 2.38
CA LYS A 22 1.63 -4.01 1.48
C LYS A 22 2.36 -2.70 1.21
N SER A 23 2.82 -2.53 -0.02
CA SER A 23 3.32 -1.23 -0.48
C SER A 23 2.16 -0.39 -0.99
N GLU A 24 2.05 0.84 -0.49
CA GLU A 24 1.04 1.78 -0.96
C GLU A 24 1.37 2.28 -2.38
N ARG A 25 0.32 2.65 -3.11
CA ARG A 25 0.44 3.33 -4.40
C ARG A 25 -0.31 4.65 -4.32
N GLU A 26 0.43 5.73 -4.45
CA GLU A 26 -0.13 7.08 -4.44
C GLU A 26 -0.95 7.35 -5.71
N LEU A 27 -2.10 7.99 -5.53
CA LEU A 27 -2.90 8.55 -6.62
C LEU A 27 -2.49 10.01 -6.83
N THR A 28 -2.18 10.38 -8.06
CA THR A 28 -1.76 11.76 -8.41
C THR A 28 -2.90 12.60 -8.96
N THR A 29 -4.11 12.02 -9.06
CA THR A 29 -5.33 12.64 -9.56
C THR A 29 -6.50 12.40 -8.61
N PRO A 30 -7.59 13.18 -8.68
CA PRO A 30 -8.84 12.84 -8.00
C PRO A 30 -9.39 11.46 -8.37
N GLN A 31 -10.21 10.89 -7.49
CA GLN A 31 -10.83 9.58 -7.68
C GLN A 31 -11.83 9.59 -8.85
N ARG A 32 -11.70 8.60 -9.76
CA ARG A 32 -12.61 8.34 -10.89
C ARG A 32 -12.23 6.99 -11.53
N ALA A 33 -12.92 6.57 -12.60
CA ALA A 33 -12.61 5.33 -13.30
C ALA A 33 -11.18 5.27 -13.89
N GLY A 34 -10.62 6.41 -14.33
CA GLY A 34 -9.24 6.52 -14.80
C GLY A 34 -8.40 7.45 -13.90
N VAL A 35 -7.36 6.91 -13.27
CA VAL A 35 -6.52 7.61 -12.29
C VAL A 35 -5.06 7.66 -12.72
N GLY A 36 -4.39 8.73 -12.33
CA GLY A 36 -2.93 8.84 -12.40
C GLY A 36 -2.28 8.18 -11.19
N THR A 37 -1.17 7.48 -11.43
CA THR A 37 -0.29 6.92 -10.39
C THR A 37 1.15 7.29 -10.70
N ALA A 38 2.07 7.09 -9.76
CA ALA A 38 3.51 7.25 -10.01
C ALA A 38 4.04 6.38 -11.18
N ALA A 39 3.33 5.31 -11.54
CA ALA A 39 3.67 4.43 -12.67
C ALA A 39 2.98 4.82 -13.99
N GLY A 40 2.11 5.84 -13.98
CA GLY A 40 1.31 6.27 -15.12
C GLY A 40 -0.19 6.09 -14.91
N GLU A 41 -0.94 6.22 -16.00
CA GLU A 41 -2.40 6.11 -16.04
C GLU A 41 -2.88 4.67 -15.82
N ALA A 42 -3.97 4.50 -15.06
CA ALA A 42 -4.58 3.21 -14.80
C ALA A 42 -6.10 3.30 -14.69
N LEU A 43 -6.80 2.20 -15.00
CA LEU A 43 -8.23 2.06 -14.68
C LEU A 43 -8.40 1.53 -13.26
N ASN A 44 -9.23 2.22 -12.46
CA ASN A 44 -9.43 1.90 -11.05
C ASN A 44 -10.64 0.98 -10.83
N PHE A 45 -10.37 -0.29 -10.54
CA PHE A 45 -11.36 -1.31 -10.16
C PHE A 45 -11.30 -1.71 -8.67
N CYS A 46 -10.56 -0.98 -7.85
CA CYS A 46 -10.42 -1.25 -6.41
C CYS A 46 -10.94 -0.11 -5.51
N ALA A 47 -11.70 0.83 -6.09
CA ALA A 47 -12.37 1.89 -5.33
C ALA A 47 -13.78 1.47 -4.89
N ASN A 48 -14.20 1.98 -3.73
CA ASN A 48 -15.58 1.91 -3.26
C ASN A 48 -16.43 3.11 -3.75
N ASN A 49 -16.08 3.71 -4.90
CA ASN A 49 -16.75 4.88 -5.48
C ASN A 49 -17.72 4.43 -6.60
N TYR A 50 -18.93 4.04 -6.20
CA TYR A 50 -19.87 3.32 -7.07
C TYR A 50 -20.76 4.19 -7.98
N LEU A 51 -21.05 5.43 -7.59
CA LEU A 51 -21.91 6.38 -8.31
C LEU A 51 -21.07 7.54 -8.87
#